data_AF-A0A927W2L9-F1
#
_entry.id   AF-A0A927W2L9-F1
#
_cell.length_a   1.000
_cell.length_b   1.000
_cell.length_c   1.000
_cell.angle_alpha   90.00
_cell.angle_beta   90.00
_cell.angle_gamma   90.00
#
_symmetry.space_group_name_H-M   'P 1'
#
loop_
_entity.id
_entity.type
_entity.pdbx_description
1 polymer ?
#
loop_
_entity_poly.entity_id
_entity_poly.type
_entity_poly.pdbx_seq_one_letter_code
_entity_poly.pdbx_strand_id
1 'polypeptide(L)'
;MGERVKTFIKEIPILTFGMFIGALAVHFFLIPSKLIVGSITGLSIVINLLTSIPLPVLIFIINSFLLVLSYFLIGKEFGIKTVYSALILSPLLAILEKLWPMSQSLMQDQWLDLICFVLILSFSQAILFRRNASTGGLDIIAKIVNKYFHVDLGSSVTIAGAIICCTAIFVYDVRTVIIGLIGTYLNGLILEHFMIGFNSRKRVCVISNDYQLIRKFIIEDMKRGATLYPIKGGLEAEGKYEIESLMTRNEFSYLMEFIKKEQIDAFITAGTVSEIYGNLGIKGIKSKPKVLLENK
;
A
#
# COMPACT_ATOMS: atom_id res chain seq x y z
N MET A 1 7.52 -22.42 -23.63
CA MET A 1 7.36 -21.91 -22.25
C MET A 1 6.44 -20.69 -22.29
N GLY A 2 5.20 -20.81 -21.78
CA GLY A 2 4.18 -19.77 -21.94
C GLY A 2 4.57 -18.44 -21.28
N GLU A 3 4.14 -17.32 -21.86
CA GLU A 3 4.52 -15.96 -21.38
C GLU A 3 4.25 -15.75 -19.89
N ARG A 4 3.15 -16.30 -19.35
CA ARG A 4 2.82 -16.24 -17.92
C ARG A 4 3.90 -16.86 -17.02
N VAL A 5 4.53 -17.94 -17.45
CA VAL A 5 5.61 -18.60 -16.70
C VAL A 5 6.88 -17.74 -16.71
N LYS A 6 7.19 -17.10 -17.83
CA LYS A 6 8.33 -16.17 -17.93
C LYS A 6 8.14 -14.94 -17.04
N THR A 7 6.92 -14.40 -16.95
CA THR A 7 6.62 -13.27 -16.06
C THR A 7 6.73 -13.68 -14.59
N PHE A 8 6.18 -14.82 -14.20
CA PHE A 8 6.29 -15.32 -12.83
C PHE A 8 7.75 -15.54 -12.39
N ILE A 9 8.58 -16.15 -13.25
CA ILE A 9 10.01 -16.38 -12.94
C ILE A 9 10.75 -15.06 -12.69
N LYS A 10 10.42 -13.99 -13.42
CA LYS A 10 11.02 -12.67 -13.23
C LYS A 10 10.60 -12.01 -11.90
N GLU A 11 9.46 -12.41 -11.36
CA GLU A 11 8.92 -11.85 -10.12
C GLU A 11 9.35 -12.60 -8.87
N ILE A 12 9.78 -13.87 -9.00
CA ILE A 12 10.28 -14.69 -7.89
C ILE A 12 11.31 -13.96 -7.01
N PRO A 13 12.36 -13.30 -7.55
CA PRO A 13 13.33 -12.59 -6.72
C PRO A 13 12.70 -11.45 -5.92
N ILE A 14 11.73 -10.74 -6.52
CA ILE A 14 11.02 -9.63 -5.88
C ILE A 14 10.12 -10.14 -4.76
N LEU A 15 9.39 -11.24 -5.00
CA LEU A 15 8.55 -11.89 -4.01
C LEU A 15 9.38 -12.45 -2.85
N THR A 16 10.50 -13.11 -3.16
CA THR A 16 11.44 -13.62 -2.15
C THR A 16 12.01 -12.50 -1.30
N PHE A 17 12.42 -11.39 -1.93
CA PHE A 17 12.93 -10.23 -1.21
C PHE A 17 11.86 -9.60 -0.30
N GLY A 18 10.63 -9.46 -0.80
CA GLY A 18 9.50 -9.01 0.01
C GLY A 18 9.26 -9.92 1.22
N MET A 19 9.24 -11.25 1.01
CA MET A 19 9.07 -12.23 2.09
C MET A 19 10.25 -12.24 3.07
N PHE A 20 11.47 -12.02 2.61
CA PHE A 20 12.65 -11.90 3.46
C PHE A 20 12.52 -10.70 4.41
N ILE A 21 12.10 -9.54 3.91
CA ILE A 21 11.81 -8.37 4.74
C ILE A 21 10.73 -8.69 5.78
N GLY A 22 9.66 -9.36 5.37
CA GLY A 22 8.59 -9.80 6.29
C GLY A 22 9.10 -10.77 7.35
N ALA A 23 9.97 -11.71 6.98
CA ALA A 23 10.59 -12.66 7.89
C ALA A 23 11.49 -11.95 8.93
N LEU A 24 12.23 -10.91 8.54
CA LEU A 24 13.00 -10.08 9.47
C LEU A 24 12.08 -9.39 10.49
N ALA A 25 10.95 -8.83 10.03
CA ALA A 25 9.97 -8.21 10.92
C ALA A 25 9.43 -9.22 11.96
N VAL A 26 9.06 -10.41 11.49
CA VAL A 26 8.52 -11.47 12.35
C VAL A 26 9.57 -11.98 13.34
N HIS A 27 10.79 -12.25 12.88
CA HIS A 27 11.86 -12.82 13.69
C HIS A 27 12.38 -11.87 14.77
N PHE A 28 12.67 -10.62 14.42
CA PHE A 28 13.32 -9.69 15.35
C PHE A 28 12.35 -8.96 16.30
N PHE A 29 11.07 -8.84 15.92
CA PHE A 29 10.10 -8.02 16.66
C PHE A 29 8.84 -8.79 17.06
N LEU A 30 8.18 -9.50 16.15
CA LEU A 30 6.88 -10.14 16.46
C LEU A 30 7.03 -11.29 17.46
N ILE A 31 7.92 -12.25 17.17
CA ILE A 31 8.08 -13.48 17.95
C ILE A 31 8.63 -13.17 19.36
N PRO A 32 9.75 -12.43 19.53
CA PRO A 32 10.33 -12.21 20.85
C PRO A 32 9.44 -11.34 21.76
N SER A 33 8.71 -10.38 21.19
CA SER A 33 7.82 -9.47 21.93
C SER A 33 6.39 -10.00 22.08
N LYS A 34 6.13 -11.23 21.59
CA LYS A 34 4.84 -11.93 21.66
C LYS A 34 3.68 -11.05 21.20
N LEU A 35 3.92 -10.26 20.15
CA LEU A 35 2.92 -9.34 19.62
C LEU A 35 1.81 -10.13 18.93
N ILE A 36 0.57 -9.69 19.11
CA ILE A 36 -0.62 -10.30 18.49
C ILE A 36 -1.26 -9.27 17.58
N VAL A 37 -0.71 -9.12 16.38
CA VAL A 37 -1.28 -8.25 15.34
C VAL A 37 -2.18 -9.09 14.44
N GLY A 38 -3.42 -8.64 14.20
CA GLY A 38 -4.52 -9.38 13.56
C GLY A 38 -4.09 -10.50 12.63
N SER A 39 -4.06 -11.72 13.14
CA SER A 39 -3.49 -12.88 12.43
C SER A 39 -4.41 -14.08 12.56
N ILE A 40 -4.37 -14.94 11.56
CA ILE A 40 -5.06 -16.23 11.53
C ILE A 40 -4.65 -17.11 12.71
N THR A 41 -3.42 -16.96 13.18
CA THR A 41 -2.95 -17.63 14.40
C THR A 41 -3.82 -17.24 15.60
N GLY A 42 -4.17 -15.96 15.75
CA GLY A 42 -5.06 -15.48 16.81
C GLY A 42 -6.45 -16.12 16.72
N LEU A 43 -7.04 -16.16 15.51
CA LEU A 43 -8.32 -16.83 15.28
C LEU A 43 -8.23 -18.35 15.60
N SER A 44 -7.14 -18.99 15.21
CA SER A 44 -6.92 -20.42 15.42
C SER A 44 -6.82 -20.77 16.91
N ILE A 45 -6.28 -19.87 17.73
CA ILE A 45 -6.20 -20.04 19.19
C ILE A 45 -7.59 -19.96 19.83
N VAL A 46 -8.44 -19.02 19.38
CA VAL A 46 -9.82 -18.93 19.85
C VAL A 46 -10.59 -20.21 19.51
N ILE A 47 -10.45 -20.72 18.29
CA ILE A 47 -11.13 -21.96 17.87
C ILE A 47 -10.57 -23.18 18.62
N ASN A 48 -9.26 -23.23 18.87
CA ASN A 48 -8.63 -24.31 19.65
C ASN A 48 -9.26 -24.44 21.03
N LEU A 49 -9.52 -23.33 21.72
CA LEU A 49 -10.13 -23.34 23.05
C LEU A 49 -11.59 -23.81 23.05
N LEU A 50 -12.30 -23.59 21.94
CA LEU A 50 -13.70 -24.03 21.79
C LEU A 50 -13.84 -25.50 21.36
N THR A 51 -12.86 -26.03 20.62
CA THR A 51 -12.98 -27.34 19.94
C THR A 51 -11.96 -28.38 20.38
N SER A 52 -10.94 -27.98 21.16
CA SER A 52 -9.79 -28.80 21.57
C SER A 52 -8.99 -29.40 20.41
N ILE A 53 -9.19 -28.96 19.17
CA ILE A 53 -8.40 -29.39 18.01
C ILE A 53 -7.00 -28.77 18.10
N PRO A 54 -5.90 -29.53 17.94
CA PRO A 54 -4.54 -29.00 18.06
C PRO A 54 -4.30 -27.75 17.22
N LEU A 55 -3.70 -26.72 17.82
CA LEU A 55 -3.46 -25.41 17.18
C LEU A 55 -2.74 -25.50 15.80
N PRO A 56 -1.68 -26.31 15.62
CA PRO A 56 -1.04 -26.44 14.31
C PRO A 56 -1.98 -26.97 13.22
N VAL A 57 -2.91 -27.86 13.58
CA VAL A 57 -3.91 -28.43 12.67
C VAL A 57 -4.91 -27.36 12.24
N LEU A 58 -5.39 -26.54 13.18
CA LEU A 58 -6.31 -25.44 12.87
C LEU A 58 -5.66 -24.40 11.95
N ILE A 59 -4.43 -23.99 12.24
CA ILE A 59 -3.69 -23.05 11.38
C ILE A 59 -3.53 -23.63 9.97
N PHE A 60 -3.18 -24.91 9.86
CA PHE A 60 -3.02 -25.58 8.58
C PHE A 60 -4.35 -25.63 7.79
N ILE A 61 -5.45 -26.00 8.44
CA ILE A 61 -6.78 -26.07 7.80
C ILE A 61 -7.22 -24.69 7.32
N ILE A 62 -7.16 -23.67 8.18
CA ILE A 62 -7.63 -22.32 7.84
C ILE A 62 -6.77 -21.70 6.73
N ASN A 63 -5.45 -21.82 6.82
CA ASN A 63 -4.56 -21.30 5.77
C ASN A 63 -4.76 -22.05 4.44
N SER A 64 -4.89 -23.38 4.47
CA SER A 64 -5.14 -24.17 3.26
C SER A 64 -6.46 -23.77 2.61
N PHE A 65 -7.52 -23.60 3.41
CA PHE A 65 -8.81 -23.13 2.94
C PHE A 65 -8.72 -21.75 2.29
N LEU A 66 -8.03 -20.79 2.93
CA LEU A 66 -7.87 -19.45 2.38
C LEU A 66 -7.03 -19.41 1.12
N LEU A 67 -5.99 -20.23 1.01
CA LEU A 67 -5.20 -20.34 -0.22
C LEU A 67 -6.06 -20.84 -1.38
N VAL A 68 -6.89 -21.87 -1.15
CA VAL A 68 -7.87 -22.35 -2.13
C VAL A 68 -8.86 -21.24 -2.49
N LEU A 69 -9.41 -20.55 -1.49
CA LEU A 69 -10.36 -19.47 -1.69
C LEU A 69 -9.76 -18.31 -2.50
N SER A 70 -8.49 -17.97 -2.26
CA SER A 70 -7.77 -16.92 -2.98
C SER A 70 -7.66 -17.20 -4.48
N TYR A 71 -7.49 -18.47 -4.85
CA TYR A 71 -7.42 -18.90 -6.25
C TYR A 71 -8.74 -18.66 -6.98
N PHE A 72 -9.87 -18.97 -6.34
CA PHE A 72 -11.20 -18.85 -6.92
C PHE A 72 -11.76 -17.42 -6.86
N LEU A 73 -11.64 -16.74 -5.71
CA LEU A 73 -12.26 -15.42 -5.50
C LEU A 73 -11.40 -14.27 -6.03
N ILE A 74 -10.09 -14.31 -5.87
CA ILE A 74 -9.20 -13.20 -6.30
C ILE A 74 -8.69 -13.48 -7.71
N GLY A 75 -8.15 -14.68 -7.94
CA GLY A 75 -7.75 -15.15 -9.25
C GLY A 75 -6.51 -16.04 -9.22
N LYS A 76 -6.32 -16.80 -10.31
CA LYS A 76 -5.23 -17.78 -10.45
C LYS A 76 -3.83 -17.20 -10.23
N GLU A 77 -3.58 -16.01 -10.75
CA GLU A 77 -2.27 -15.36 -10.61
C GLU A 77 -1.96 -15.04 -9.15
N PHE A 78 -2.90 -14.43 -8.43
CA PHE A 78 -2.76 -14.12 -7.02
C PHE A 78 -2.60 -15.37 -6.17
N GLY A 79 -3.47 -16.37 -6.36
CA GLY A 79 -3.42 -17.61 -5.59
C GLY A 79 -2.08 -18.33 -5.71
N ILE A 80 -1.54 -18.49 -6.92
CA ILE A 80 -0.25 -19.17 -7.13
C ILE A 80 0.91 -18.40 -6.49
N LYS A 81 0.96 -17.07 -6.67
CA LYS A 81 2.00 -16.23 -6.07
C LYS A 81 1.94 -16.21 -4.54
N THR A 82 0.74 -16.20 -3.98
CA THR A 82 0.52 -16.23 -2.53
C THR A 82 0.86 -17.59 -1.93
N VAL A 83 0.55 -18.70 -2.60
CA VAL A 83 1.02 -20.04 -2.18
C VAL A 83 2.54 -20.07 -2.12
N TYR A 84 3.22 -19.60 -3.16
CA TYR A 84 4.69 -19.52 -3.18
C TYR A 84 5.23 -18.68 -2.00
N SER A 85 4.64 -17.50 -1.78
CA SER A 85 5.06 -16.55 -0.74
C SER A 85 4.83 -17.14 0.67
N ALA A 86 3.71 -17.82 0.90
CA ALA A 86 3.42 -18.50 2.16
C ALA A 86 4.42 -19.64 2.43
N LEU A 87 4.80 -20.41 1.41
CA LEU A 87 5.73 -21.53 1.54
C LEU A 87 7.16 -21.09 1.84
N ILE A 88 7.61 -19.93 1.31
CA ILE A 88 8.99 -19.48 1.53
C ILE A 88 9.22 -18.83 2.89
N LEU A 89 8.15 -18.40 3.58
CA LEU A 89 8.26 -17.79 4.91
C LEU A 89 8.91 -18.72 5.94
N SER A 90 8.47 -19.98 6.02
CA SER A 90 8.96 -20.92 7.04
C SER A 90 10.46 -21.24 6.88
N PRO A 91 10.99 -21.55 5.68
CA PRO A 91 12.43 -21.69 5.49
C PRO A 91 13.23 -20.43 5.85
N LEU A 92 12.73 -19.23 5.53
CA LEU A 92 13.41 -17.98 5.86
C LEU A 92 13.49 -17.77 7.37
N LEU A 93 12.41 -18.02 8.10
CA LEU A 93 12.40 -17.96 9.57
C LEU A 93 13.37 -18.98 10.18
N ALA A 94 13.39 -20.23 9.69
CA ALA A 94 14.31 -21.26 10.19
C ALA A 94 15.79 -20.88 9.96
N ILE A 95 16.11 -20.24 8.82
CA ILE A 95 17.44 -19.71 8.54
C ILE A 95 17.79 -18.56 9.51
N LEU A 96 16.87 -17.62 9.72
CA LEU A 96 17.08 -16.49 10.62
C LEU A 96 17.26 -16.95 12.08
N GLU A 97 16.47 -17.92 12.54
CA GLU A 97 16.58 -18.51 13.87
C GLU A 97 17.94 -19.18 14.10
N LYS A 98 18.45 -19.88 13.08
CA LYS A 98 19.77 -20.52 13.16
C LYS A 98 20.92 -19.52 13.15
N LEU A 99 20.79 -18.42 12.41
CA LEU A 99 21.84 -17.39 12.29
C LEU A 99 21.83 -16.41 13.47
N TRP A 100 20.65 -16.04 13.96
CA TRP A 100 20.42 -15.10 15.06
C TRP A 100 19.40 -15.67 16.05
N PRO A 101 19.81 -16.58 16.96
CA PRO A 101 18.95 -17.04 18.03
C PRO A 101 18.69 -15.87 19.00
N MET A 102 17.44 -15.39 19.05
CA MET A 102 17.03 -14.25 19.86
C MET A 102 16.25 -14.73 21.10
N SER A 103 16.69 -14.34 22.29
CA SER A 103 15.96 -14.55 23.54
C SER A 103 15.12 -13.34 23.96
N GLN A 104 15.48 -12.16 23.47
CA GLN A 104 14.79 -10.89 23.68
C GLN A 104 14.66 -10.15 22.35
N SER A 105 13.71 -9.24 22.25
CA SER A 105 13.54 -8.42 21.06
C SER A 105 14.67 -7.42 20.88
N LEU A 106 14.84 -6.92 19.66
CA LEU A 106 15.92 -6.00 19.33
C LEU A 106 15.82 -4.68 20.11
N MET A 107 14.60 -4.20 20.37
CA MET A 107 14.37 -2.94 21.08
C MET A 107 14.13 -3.11 22.58
N GLN A 108 13.85 -4.34 23.04
CA GLN A 108 13.51 -4.67 24.44
C GLN A 108 12.31 -3.87 24.99
N ASP A 109 11.52 -3.24 24.13
CA ASP A 109 10.30 -2.52 24.46
C ASP A 109 9.17 -2.90 23.49
N GLN A 110 8.07 -3.38 24.05
CA GLN A 110 6.95 -3.94 23.30
C GLN A 110 6.31 -2.92 22.33
N TRP A 111 6.27 -1.63 22.67
CA TRP A 111 5.68 -0.60 21.81
C TRP A 111 6.63 -0.20 20.69
N LEU A 112 7.92 -0.06 20.98
CA LEU A 112 8.91 0.22 19.95
C LEU A 112 9.04 -0.94 18.97
N ASP A 113 9.01 -2.18 19.46
CA ASP A 113 8.96 -3.39 18.63
C ASP A 113 7.70 -3.42 17.76
N LEU A 114 6.54 -3.02 18.29
CA LEU A 114 5.31 -2.95 17.51
C LEU A 114 5.43 -1.97 16.35
N ILE A 115 5.98 -0.77 16.59
CA ILE A 115 6.16 0.26 15.55
C ILE A 115 7.14 -0.24 14.48
N CYS A 116 8.28 -0.81 14.89
CA CYS A 116 9.27 -1.38 13.97
C CYS A 116 8.68 -2.55 13.17
N PHE A 117 7.98 -3.47 13.83
CA PHE A 117 7.29 -4.60 13.20
C PHE A 117 6.33 -4.12 12.13
N VAL A 118 5.42 -3.21 12.48
CA VAL A 118 4.38 -2.71 11.58
C VAL A 118 5.00 -2.01 10.37
N LEU A 119 6.01 -1.16 10.57
CA LEU A 119 6.66 -0.43 9.48
C LEU A 119 7.33 -1.37 8.48
N ILE A 120 8.11 -2.35 8.97
CA ILE A 120 8.84 -3.30 8.12
C ILE A 120 7.84 -4.28 7.45
N LEU A 121 6.84 -4.76 8.18
CA LEU A 121 5.80 -5.63 7.64
C LEU A 121 4.98 -4.92 6.55
N SER A 122 4.51 -3.70 6.80
CA SER A 122 3.75 -2.92 5.83
C SER A 122 4.53 -2.70 4.53
N PHE A 123 5.85 -2.49 4.64
CA PHE A 123 6.73 -2.36 3.46
C PHE A 123 6.82 -3.68 2.67
N SER A 124 6.99 -4.80 3.37
CA SER A 124 6.93 -6.14 2.78
C SER A 124 5.59 -6.39 2.07
N GLN A 125 4.47 -6.20 2.78
CA GLN A 125 3.12 -6.34 2.25
C GLN A 125 2.91 -5.49 0.99
N ALA A 126 3.37 -4.24 0.98
CA ALA A 126 3.26 -3.36 -0.19
C ALA A 126 4.03 -3.91 -1.42
N ILE A 127 5.22 -4.48 -1.24
CA ILE A 127 5.97 -5.14 -2.32
C ILE A 127 5.17 -6.31 -2.90
N LEU A 128 4.63 -7.16 -2.04
CA LEU A 128 3.86 -8.34 -2.44
C LEU A 128 2.55 -7.95 -3.15
N PHE A 129 1.77 -7.04 -2.56
CA PHE A 129 0.50 -6.62 -3.12
C PHE A 129 0.63 -5.90 -4.46
N ARG A 130 1.69 -5.10 -4.66
CA ARG A 130 2.02 -4.50 -5.97
C ARG A 130 2.33 -5.52 -7.05
N ARG A 131 2.73 -6.74 -6.66
CA ARG A 131 2.98 -7.86 -7.57
C ARG A 131 1.82 -8.84 -7.63
N ASN A 132 0.62 -8.44 -7.18
CA ASN A 132 -0.55 -9.32 -7.07
C ASN A 132 -0.22 -10.59 -6.26
N ALA A 133 0.48 -10.45 -5.14
CA ALA A 133 0.76 -11.51 -4.19
C ALA A 133 0.41 -11.04 -2.77
N SER A 134 0.45 -11.93 -1.79
CA SER A 134 0.41 -11.55 -0.37
C SER A 134 1.24 -12.49 0.49
N THR A 135 1.41 -12.14 1.77
CA THR A 135 2.12 -12.99 2.74
C THR A 135 1.32 -14.24 3.13
N GLY A 136 0.07 -14.36 2.64
CA GLY A 136 -0.89 -15.37 3.05
C GLY A 136 -1.72 -14.92 4.25
N GLY A 137 -2.40 -15.86 4.90
CA GLY A 137 -3.11 -15.57 6.14
C GLY A 137 -4.19 -14.48 6.00
N LEU A 138 -4.16 -13.50 6.91
CA LEU A 138 -5.14 -12.40 6.95
C LEU A 138 -5.14 -11.60 5.64
N ASP A 139 -3.98 -11.45 4.99
CA ASP A 139 -3.86 -10.66 3.76
C ASP A 139 -4.77 -11.17 2.64
N ILE A 140 -5.08 -12.48 2.64
CA ILE A 140 -6.02 -13.06 1.68
C ILE A 140 -7.42 -12.52 1.94
N ILE A 141 -7.86 -12.50 3.20
CA ILE A 141 -9.16 -11.97 3.62
C ILE A 141 -9.22 -10.48 3.29
N ALA A 142 -8.18 -9.72 3.63
CA ALA A 142 -8.09 -8.31 3.29
C ALA A 142 -8.18 -8.06 1.78
N LYS A 143 -7.53 -8.89 0.96
CA LYS A 143 -7.59 -8.75 -0.50
C LYS A 143 -8.97 -9.11 -1.06
N ILE A 144 -9.69 -10.05 -0.46
CA ILE A 144 -11.08 -10.34 -0.79
C ILE A 144 -11.95 -9.11 -0.48
N VAL A 145 -11.81 -8.52 0.71
CA VAL A 145 -12.55 -7.29 1.10
C VAL A 145 -12.27 -6.16 0.10
N ASN A 146 -11.00 -5.91 -0.21
CA ASN A 146 -10.58 -4.91 -1.20
C ASN A 146 -11.23 -5.15 -2.58
N LYS A 147 -11.27 -6.41 -3.04
CA LYS A 147 -11.80 -6.75 -4.37
C LYS A 147 -13.31 -6.58 -4.49
N TYR A 148 -14.08 -6.99 -3.48
CA TYR A 148 -15.54 -7.04 -3.56
C TYR A 148 -16.23 -5.79 -2.99
N PHE A 149 -15.60 -5.13 -2.02
CA PHE A 149 -16.17 -3.92 -1.39
C PHE A 149 -15.51 -2.63 -1.88
N HIS A 150 -14.49 -2.72 -2.75
CA HIS A 150 -13.77 -1.58 -3.31
C HIS A 150 -13.19 -0.62 -2.25
N VAL A 151 -12.91 -1.15 -1.06
CA VAL A 151 -12.22 -0.44 0.02
C VAL A 151 -10.72 -0.50 -0.24
N ASP A 152 -9.98 0.56 0.08
CA ASP A 152 -8.52 0.58 0.01
C ASP A 152 -7.87 -0.60 0.75
N LEU A 153 -6.66 -0.98 0.32
CA LEU A 153 -6.05 -2.23 0.74
C LEU A 153 -5.60 -2.19 2.21
N GLY A 154 -5.03 -1.07 2.66
CA GLY A 154 -4.66 -0.87 4.06
C GLY A 154 -5.88 -0.86 4.98
N SER A 155 -6.94 -0.16 4.58
CA SER A 155 -8.23 -0.18 5.28
C SER A 155 -8.82 -1.59 5.35
N SER A 156 -8.70 -2.38 4.28
CA SER A 156 -9.15 -3.77 4.26
C SER A 156 -8.38 -4.66 5.24
N VAL A 157 -7.06 -4.46 5.38
CA VAL A 157 -6.25 -5.15 6.41
C VAL A 157 -6.70 -4.77 7.81
N THR A 158 -6.95 -3.47 8.06
CA THR A 158 -7.48 -2.99 9.34
C THR A 158 -8.82 -3.64 9.68
N ILE A 159 -9.79 -3.64 8.76
CA ILE A 159 -11.13 -4.19 9.00
C ILE A 159 -11.05 -5.69 9.30
N ALA A 160 -10.38 -6.44 8.43
CA ALA A 160 -10.26 -7.88 8.59
C ALA A 160 -9.51 -8.23 9.89
N GLY A 161 -8.41 -7.54 10.18
CA GLY A 161 -7.61 -7.77 11.37
C GLY A 161 -8.33 -7.35 12.65
N ALA A 162 -9.09 -6.26 12.64
CA ALA A 162 -9.87 -5.81 13.79
C ALA A 162 -10.97 -6.82 14.14
N ILE A 163 -11.67 -7.38 13.15
CA ILE A 163 -12.65 -8.44 13.37
C ILE A 163 -11.99 -9.64 14.06
N ILE A 164 -10.83 -10.08 13.56
CA ILE A 164 -10.10 -11.20 14.18
C ILE A 164 -9.59 -10.84 15.58
N CYS A 165 -9.02 -9.65 15.78
CA CYS A 165 -8.55 -9.20 17.10
C CYS A 165 -9.69 -9.12 18.12
N CYS A 166 -10.89 -8.70 17.72
CA CYS A 166 -12.05 -8.70 18.61
C CYS A 166 -12.44 -10.11 19.07
N THR A 167 -12.26 -11.15 18.24
CA THR A 167 -12.47 -12.53 18.68
C THR A 167 -11.46 -12.98 19.73
N ALA A 168 -10.30 -12.34 19.80
CA ALA A 168 -9.24 -12.67 20.76
C ALA A 168 -9.56 -12.23 22.20
N ILE A 169 -10.58 -11.38 22.41
CA ILE A 169 -11.04 -10.95 23.76
C ILE A 169 -11.46 -12.14 24.63
N PHE A 170 -11.94 -13.23 24.01
CA PHE A 170 -12.36 -14.43 24.75
C PHE A 170 -11.19 -15.24 25.32
N VAL A 171 -9.95 -14.92 24.95
CA VAL A 171 -8.76 -15.73 25.25
C VAL A 171 -7.64 -14.93 25.89
N TYR A 172 -7.39 -13.73 25.38
CA TYR A 172 -6.26 -12.90 25.79
C TYR A 172 -6.70 -11.83 26.78
N ASP A 173 -5.72 -11.34 27.55
CA ASP A 173 -5.93 -10.18 28.40
C ASP A 173 -6.26 -8.93 27.56
N VAL A 174 -7.04 -8.03 28.15
CA VAL A 174 -7.52 -6.81 27.49
C VAL A 174 -6.35 -5.96 26.96
N ARG A 175 -5.21 -5.94 27.66
CA ARG A 175 -4.03 -5.17 27.24
C ARG A 175 -3.45 -5.73 25.94
N THR A 176 -3.26 -7.05 25.84
CA THR A 176 -2.78 -7.70 24.62
C THR A 176 -3.71 -7.45 23.43
N VAL A 177 -5.03 -7.51 23.64
CA VAL A 177 -6.00 -7.23 22.56
C VAL A 177 -5.93 -5.77 22.10
N ILE A 178 -5.85 -4.81 23.03
CA ILE A 178 -5.73 -3.38 22.69
C ILE A 178 -4.44 -3.12 21.91
N ILE A 179 -3.31 -3.69 22.33
CA ILE A 179 -2.04 -3.59 21.61
C ILE A 179 -2.19 -4.16 20.19
N GLY A 180 -2.87 -5.30 20.06
CA GLY A 180 -3.16 -5.92 18.77
C GLY A 180 -4.03 -5.07 17.85
N LEU A 181 -5.08 -4.45 18.39
CA LEU A 181 -5.96 -3.54 17.64
C LEU A 181 -5.20 -2.30 17.17
N ILE A 182 -4.40 -1.68 18.05
CA ILE A 182 -3.56 -0.52 17.71
C ILE A 182 -2.56 -0.91 16.62
N GLY A 183 -1.86 -2.04 16.81
CA GLY A 183 -0.91 -2.56 15.83
C GLY A 183 -1.54 -2.82 14.47
N THR A 184 -2.73 -3.41 14.46
CA THR A 184 -3.47 -3.72 13.23
C THR A 184 -3.93 -2.45 12.51
N TYR A 185 -4.41 -1.47 13.27
CA TYR A 185 -4.82 -0.17 12.72
C TYR A 185 -3.63 0.60 12.13
N LEU A 186 -2.50 0.65 12.85
CA LEU A 186 -1.26 1.25 12.35
C LEU A 186 -0.76 0.53 11.10
N ASN A 187 -0.88 -0.79 11.05
CA ASN A 187 -0.49 -1.57 9.87
C ASN A 187 -1.31 -1.21 8.65
N GLY A 188 -2.63 -1.07 8.77
CA GLY A 188 -3.45 -0.61 7.65
C GLY A 188 -3.08 0.80 7.18
N LEU A 189 -2.84 1.74 8.11
CA LEU A 189 -2.44 3.11 7.75
C LEU A 189 -1.10 3.16 7.00
N ILE A 190 -0.09 2.47 7.53
CA ILE A 190 1.26 2.48 6.95
C ILE A 190 1.29 1.70 5.63
N LEU A 191 0.59 0.56 5.55
CA LEU A 191 0.41 -0.18 4.31
C LEU A 191 -0.24 0.69 3.22
N GLU A 192 -1.31 1.42 3.56
CA GLU A 192 -1.97 2.30 2.60
C GLU A 192 -1.02 3.37 2.07
N HIS A 193 -0.23 3.97 2.97
CA HIS A 193 0.80 4.93 2.59
C HIS A 193 1.82 4.34 1.61
N PHE A 194 2.31 3.12 1.87
CA PHE A 194 3.23 2.45 0.95
C PHE A 194 2.59 2.05 -0.37
N MET A 195 1.29 1.67 -0.37
CA MET A 195 0.54 1.29 -1.56
C MET A 195 0.37 2.45 -2.53
N ILE A 196 -0.18 3.57 -2.05
CA ILE A 196 -0.34 4.83 -2.81
C ILE A 196 1.01 5.31 -3.37
N GLY A 197 2.10 5.01 -2.65
CA GLY A 197 3.46 5.23 -3.09
C GLY A 197 3.87 6.71 -3.16
N PHE A 198 5.16 6.94 -3.31
CA PHE A 198 5.72 8.30 -3.45
C PHE A 198 5.36 8.98 -4.78
N ASN A 199 4.82 8.24 -5.75
CA ASN A 199 4.59 8.69 -7.12
C ASN A 199 3.10 8.91 -7.44
N SER A 200 2.34 9.39 -6.46
CA SER A 200 0.94 9.77 -6.65
C SER A 200 0.83 10.86 -7.73
N ARG A 201 -0.11 10.68 -8.64
CA ARG A 201 -0.48 11.72 -9.60
C ARG A 201 -1.56 12.59 -9.00
N LYS A 202 -1.43 13.89 -9.25
CA LYS A 202 -2.38 14.92 -8.87
C LYS A 202 -3.19 15.30 -10.09
N ARG A 203 -4.51 15.36 -9.92
CA ARG A 203 -5.41 16.10 -10.80
C ARG A 203 -5.37 17.54 -10.33
N VAL A 204 -4.79 18.40 -11.16
CA VAL A 204 -4.59 19.81 -10.84
C VAL A 204 -5.50 20.61 -11.75
N CYS A 205 -6.34 21.43 -11.13
CA CYS A 205 -7.26 22.35 -11.78
C CYS A 205 -6.79 23.78 -11.49
N VAL A 206 -6.60 24.58 -12.54
CA VAL A 206 -6.12 25.95 -12.45
C VAL A 206 -7.09 26.88 -13.14
N ILE A 207 -7.58 27.88 -12.42
CA ILE A 207 -8.44 28.94 -12.92
C ILE A 207 -7.66 30.25 -12.84
N SER A 208 -7.47 30.93 -13.97
CA SER A 208 -6.77 32.22 -14.05
C SER A 208 -7.21 32.97 -15.29
N ASN A 209 -7.14 34.31 -15.25
CA ASN A 209 -7.31 35.14 -16.45
C ASN A 209 -6.15 34.92 -17.45
N ASP A 210 -4.95 34.61 -16.94
CA ASP A 210 -3.73 34.38 -17.73
C ASP A 210 -3.52 32.89 -18.08
N TYR A 211 -4.62 32.15 -18.24
CA TYR A 211 -4.58 30.69 -18.49
C TYR A 211 -3.72 30.31 -19.71
N GLN A 212 -3.57 31.18 -20.71
CA GLN A 212 -2.75 30.89 -21.89
C GLN A 212 -1.25 30.70 -21.55
N LEU A 213 -0.71 31.48 -20.61
CA LEU A 213 0.68 31.34 -20.15
C LEU A 213 0.87 30.01 -19.42
N ILE A 214 -0.06 29.67 -18.54
CA ILE A 214 -0.05 28.40 -17.80
C ILE A 214 -0.17 27.21 -18.75
N ARG A 215 -1.10 27.27 -19.71
CA ARG A 215 -1.29 26.23 -20.73
C ARG A 215 0.01 26.01 -21.52
N LYS A 216 0.65 27.09 -21.95
CA LYS A 216 1.89 27.03 -22.72
C LYS A 216 2.99 26.34 -21.92
N PHE A 217 3.19 26.73 -20.67
CA PHE A 217 4.16 26.09 -19.77
C PHE A 217 3.87 24.60 -19.58
N ILE A 218 2.60 24.21 -19.37
CA ILE A 218 2.24 22.80 -19.18
C ILE A 218 2.50 21.97 -20.45
N ILE A 219 2.15 22.49 -21.63
CA ILE A 219 2.25 21.73 -22.89
C ILE A 219 3.69 21.72 -23.43
N GLU A 220 4.36 22.86 -23.44
CA GLU A 220 5.65 23.03 -24.14
C GLU A 220 6.83 22.71 -23.21
N ASP A 221 6.88 23.33 -22.03
CA ASP A 221 7.98 23.17 -21.08
C ASP A 221 7.85 21.88 -20.27
N MET A 222 6.64 21.60 -19.78
CA MET A 222 6.39 20.41 -18.98
C MET A 222 6.05 19.17 -19.81
N LYS A 223 5.81 19.34 -21.13
CA LYS A 223 5.44 18.25 -22.05
C LYS A 223 4.27 17.40 -21.53
N ARG A 224 3.25 18.06 -20.98
CA ARG A 224 2.06 17.44 -20.38
C ARG A 224 0.79 17.72 -21.15
N GLY A 225 -0.11 16.73 -21.09
CA GLY A 225 -1.49 16.92 -21.52
C GLY A 225 -2.21 17.88 -20.58
N ALA A 226 -3.05 18.73 -21.15
CA ALA A 226 -3.96 19.59 -20.42
C ALA A 226 -5.30 19.64 -21.17
N THR A 227 -6.39 19.65 -20.43
CA THR A 227 -7.75 19.84 -20.95
C THR A 227 -8.23 21.21 -20.53
N LEU A 228 -8.88 21.93 -21.44
CA LEU A 228 -9.48 23.24 -21.17
C LEU A 228 -10.99 23.07 -21.00
N TYR A 229 -11.52 23.51 -19.87
CA TYR A 229 -12.95 23.57 -19.61
C TYR A 229 -13.41 25.02 -19.64
N PRO A 230 -14.38 25.39 -20.51
CA PRO A 230 -15.08 26.66 -20.36
C PRO A 230 -15.95 26.59 -19.10
N ILE A 231 -15.72 27.50 -18.18
CA ILE A 231 -16.43 27.59 -16.91
C ILE A 231 -17.13 28.94 -16.80
N LYS A 232 -18.20 28.99 -16.01
CA LYS A 232 -18.89 30.23 -15.67
C LYS A 232 -18.91 30.35 -14.15
N GLY A 233 -18.47 31.50 -13.63
CA GLY A 233 -18.47 31.73 -12.19
C GLY A 233 -19.89 31.77 -11.63
N GLY A 234 -20.06 31.26 -10.41
CA GLY A 234 -21.31 31.44 -9.66
C GLY A 234 -21.49 32.86 -9.12
N LEU A 235 -20.36 33.54 -8.84
CA LEU A 235 -20.32 34.94 -8.37
C LEU A 235 -20.15 35.92 -9.53
N GLU A 236 -19.34 35.56 -10.53
CA GLU A 236 -19.06 36.38 -11.72
C GLU A 236 -19.64 35.69 -12.95
N ALA A 237 -20.53 36.35 -13.67
CA ALA A 237 -21.20 35.80 -14.85
C ALA A 237 -20.31 35.77 -16.11
N GLU A 238 -19.02 36.11 -15.99
CA GLU A 238 -18.07 36.06 -17.08
C GLU A 238 -17.57 34.62 -17.33
N GLY A 239 -17.41 34.29 -18.61
CA GLY A 239 -16.85 33.01 -19.03
C GLY A 239 -15.34 33.00 -18.81
N LYS A 240 -14.84 32.04 -18.01
CA LYS A 240 -13.42 31.79 -17.78
C LYS A 240 -13.04 30.40 -18.29
N TYR A 241 -11.75 30.09 -18.27
CA TYR A 241 -11.26 28.74 -18.54
C TYR A 241 -10.63 28.13 -17.29
N GLU A 242 -10.94 26.87 -17.05
CA GLU A 242 -10.19 26.01 -16.14
C GLU A 242 -9.25 25.12 -16.95
N ILE A 243 -7.98 25.07 -16.54
CA ILE A 243 -7.01 24.12 -17.05
C ILE A 243 -6.95 22.93 -16.10
N GLU A 244 -7.26 21.75 -16.62
CA GLU A 244 -7.07 20.49 -15.91
C GLU A 244 -5.86 19.75 -16.46
N SER A 245 -4.95 19.30 -15.60
CA SER A 245 -3.82 18.46 -15.99
C SER A 245 -3.48 17.42 -14.93
N LEU A 246 -3.07 16.23 -15.39
CA LEU A 246 -2.61 15.13 -14.56
C LEU A 246 -1.08 15.13 -14.47
N MET A 247 -0.56 15.43 -13.28
CA MET A 247 0.87 15.62 -13.07
C MET A 247 1.38 14.90 -11.83
N THR A 248 2.67 14.58 -11.79
CA THR A 248 3.30 14.06 -10.58
C THR A 248 3.47 15.15 -9.52
N ARG A 249 3.78 14.79 -8.27
CA ARG A 249 4.03 15.75 -7.20
C ARG A 249 5.17 16.74 -7.53
N ASN A 250 6.23 16.27 -8.20
CA ASN A 250 7.34 17.13 -8.61
C ASN A 250 6.93 18.10 -9.72
N GLU A 251 6.15 17.62 -10.70
CA GLU A 251 5.62 18.44 -11.78
C GLU A 251 4.65 19.51 -11.26
N PHE A 252 3.82 19.17 -10.27
CA PHE A 252 2.99 20.15 -9.57
C PHE A 252 3.83 21.22 -8.88
N SER A 253 4.93 20.84 -8.24
CA SER A 253 5.87 21.81 -7.65
C SER A 253 6.46 22.76 -8.69
N TYR A 254 6.78 22.28 -9.90
CA TYR A 254 7.27 23.12 -10.99
C TYR A 254 6.22 24.10 -11.51
N LEU A 255 4.96 23.67 -11.59
CA LEU A 255 3.85 24.54 -11.95
C LEU A 255 3.66 25.67 -10.92
N MET A 256 3.69 25.34 -9.63
CA MET A 256 3.59 26.34 -8.56
C MET A 256 4.76 27.34 -8.60
N GLU A 257 5.97 26.85 -8.90
CA GLU A 257 7.15 27.70 -9.06
C GLU A 257 7.02 28.65 -10.26
N PHE A 258 6.51 28.16 -11.39
CA PHE A 258 6.24 28.98 -12.57
C PHE A 258 5.19 30.07 -12.29
N ILE A 259 4.05 29.71 -11.71
CA ILE A 259 2.97 30.64 -11.38
C ILE A 259 3.48 31.74 -10.44
N LYS A 260 4.28 31.36 -9.42
CA LYS A 260 4.88 32.33 -8.50
C LYS A 260 5.93 33.22 -9.18
N LYS A 261 6.77 32.65 -10.06
CA LYS A 261 7.82 33.37 -10.79
C LYS A 261 7.24 34.43 -11.73
N GLU A 262 6.19 34.07 -12.46
CA GLU A 262 5.51 34.96 -13.40
C GLU A 262 4.44 35.84 -12.71
N GLN A 263 4.29 35.76 -11.38
CA GLN A 263 3.32 36.51 -10.58
C GLN A 263 1.87 36.38 -11.09
N ILE A 264 1.49 35.19 -11.55
CA ILE A 264 0.16 34.93 -12.11
C ILE A 264 -0.85 34.79 -10.98
N ASP A 265 -1.92 35.58 -11.03
CA ASP A 265 -3.07 35.41 -10.13
C ASP A 265 -3.89 34.19 -10.58
N ALA A 266 -3.86 33.12 -9.78
CA ALA A 266 -4.47 31.85 -10.12
C ALA A 266 -5.09 31.17 -8.89
N PHE A 267 -6.32 30.69 -9.05
CA PHE A 267 -6.96 29.77 -8.11
C PHE A 267 -6.64 28.32 -8.51
N ILE A 268 -6.04 27.56 -7.59
CA ILE A 268 -5.49 26.24 -7.89
C ILE A 268 -6.03 25.22 -6.89
N THR A 269 -6.54 24.09 -7.40
CA THR A 269 -6.90 22.93 -6.58
C THR A 269 -6.16 21.69 -7.06
N ALA A 270 -5.81 20.80 -6.13
CA ALA A 270 -5.07 19.58 -6.44
C ALA A 270 -5.60 18.38 -5.65
N GLY A 271 -6.17 17.40 -6.35
CA GLY A 271 -6.65 16.14 -5.78
C GLY A 271 -5.71 14.97 -6.11
N THR A 272 -5.62 13.97 -5.22
CA THR A 272 -4.93 12.70 -5.55
C THR A 272 -5.82 11.87 -6.47
N VAL A 273 -5.24 11.29 -7.52
CA VAL A 273 -5.94 10.38 -8.43
C VAL A 273 -5.56 8.94 -8.10
N SER A 274 -6.56 8.08 -7.88
CA SER A 274 -6.35 6.67 -7.51
C SER A 274 -5.80 5.85 -8.67
N GLU A 275 -6.36 6.00 -9.88
CA GLU A 275 -5.91 5.28 -11.08
C GLU A 275 -6.04 6.17 -12.33
N ILE A 276 -5.15 5.95 -13.30
CA ILE A 276 -5.18 6.62 -14.61
C ILE A 276 -5.11 5.54 -15.68
N TYR A 277 -6.11 5.51 -16.55
CA TYR A 277 -6.15 4.63 -17.70
C TYR A 277 -6.01 5.45 -19.00
N GLY A 278 -5.03 5.12 -19.84
CA GLY A 278 -4.74 5.81 -21.10
C GLY A 278 -3.52 6.75 -21.05
N ASN A 279 -3.21 7.36 -22.19
CA ASN A 279 -2.00 8.18 -22.40
C ASN A 279 -2.36 9.60 -22.84
N LEU A 280 -2.95 10.42 -21.95
CA LEU A 280 -3.14 11.84 -22.23
C LEU A 280 -1.85 12.64 -21.96
N GLY A 281 -0.85 12.50 -22.85
CA GLY A 281 0.40 13.28 -22.75
C GLY A 281 1.28 12.91 -21.55
N ILE A 282 1.19 11.67 -21.06
CA ILE A 282 1.91 11.18 -19.87
C ILE A 282 3.39 10.83 -20.21
N LYS A 283 4.10 11.67 -20.96
CA LYS A 283 5.56 11.52 -21.12
C LYS A 283 6.26 12.31 -20.03
N GLY A 284 6.49 11.63 -18.89
CA GLY A 284 7.33 12.05 -17.75
C GLY A 284 8.50 12.96 -18.16
N ILE A 285 8.65 14.14 -17.54
CA ILE A 285 9.92 14.87 -17.66
C ILE A 285 10.87 14.28 -16.63
N LYS A 286 12.11 13.98 -17.02
CA LYS A 286 13.13 13.44 -16.11
C LYS A 286 13.90 14.51 -15.34
N SER A 287 13.73 15.79 -15.69
CA SER A 287 14.49 16.92 -15.15
C SER A 287 13.63 18.19 -15.11
N LYS A 288 14.00 19.14 -14.25
CA LYS A 288 13.32 20.44 -14.09
C LYS A 288 13.29 21.22 -15.42
N PRO A 289 12.17 21.85 -15.81
CA PRO A 289 12.08 22.66 -17.03
C PRO A 289 13.10 23.81 -17.06
N LYS A 290 13.69 24.08 -18.24
CA LYS A 290 14.75 25.08 -18.40
C LYS A 290 14.31 26.50 -18.05
N VAL A 291 13.06 26.86 -18.36
CA VAL A 291 12.44 28.16 -18.01
C VAL A 291 12.51 28.46 -16.51
N LEU A 292 12.57 27.43 -15.66
CA LEU A 292 12.69 27.59 -14.20
C LEU A 292 14.15 27.65 -13.70
N LEU A 293 15.13 27.42 -14.56
CA LEU A 293 16.56 27.45 -14.21
C LEU A 293 17.22 28.78 -14.57
N GLU A 294 16.62 29.55 -15.46
CA GLU A 294 17.09 30.88 -15.84
C GLU A 294 16.66 31.91 -14.78
N ASN A 295 17.61 32.41 -14.00
CA ASN A 295 17.40 33.58 -13.13
C ASN A 295 17.33 34.83 -14.02
N LYS A 296 16.22 35.58 -13.93
CA LYS A 296 16.17 36.97 -14.39
C LYS A 296 16.69 37.87 -13.30
#